data_AF-A0AAD9WCK5-F1
#
_entry.id   AF-A0AAD9WCK5-F1
#
_cell.length_a   1.000
_cell.length_b   1.000
_cell.length_c   1.000
_cell.angle_alpha   90.00
_cell.angle_beta   90.00
_cell.angle_gamma   90.00
#
_symmetry.space_group_name_H-M   'P 1'
#
loop_
_entity.id
_entity.type
_entity.pdbx_description
1 polymer ?
#
loop_
_entity_poly.entity_id
_entity_poly.type
_entity_poly.pdbx_seq_one_letter_code
_entity_poly.pdbx_strand_id
1 'polypeptide(L)'
;MHIRDFGGLGSQVSWVYNWDSVHKDGIPRGLMHMPVLWRARLELTTNEYVNNSNSQDHTIATGSMKFFSFNEPNFFLNQACMSPQAAVDAYRK
;
A
#
# COMPACT_ATOMS: atom_id res chain seq x y z
N MET A 1 10.50 -7.44 15.33
CA MET A 1 10.67 -6.08 15.88
C MET A 1 9.28 -5.48 16.02
N HIS A 2 8.78 -5.28 17.24
CA HIS A 2 7.52 -4.58 17.50
C HIS A 2 7.88 -3.16 17.93
N ILE A 3 7.66 -2.17 17.07
CA ILE A 3 7.71 -0.78 17.49
C ILE A 3 6.42 -0.54 18.27
N ARG A 4 6.54 -0.25 19.58
CA ARG A 4 5.38 -0.15 20.48
C ARG A 4 4.74 1.24 20.50
N ASP A 5 5.49 2.29 20.13
CA ASP A 5 5.02 3.68 20.18
C ASP A 5 5.37 4.43 18.88
N PHE A 6 4.46 4.39 17.90
CA PHE A 6 4.43 5.33 16.77
C PHE A 6 3.40 6.41 17.10
N GLY A 7 3.74 7.69 16.98
CA GLY A 7 2.76 8.77 17.17
C GLY A 7 2.63 9.34 18.60
N GLY A 8 3.67 9.26 19.43
CA GLY A 8 3.68 9.87 20.78
C GLY A 8 3.45 11.40 20.78
N LEU A 9 3.28 11.99 21.97
CA LEU A 9 3.04 13.43 22.15
C LEU A 9 4.02 14.29 21.33
N GLY A 10 3.48 15.11 20.42
CA GLY A 10 4.25 15.96 19.51
C GLY A 10 4.62 15.34 18.16
N SER A 11 4.23 14.09 17.89
CA SER A 11 4.45 13.46 16.58
C SER A 11 3.64 14.15 15.48
N GLN A 12 4.27 14.34 14.33
CA GLN A 12 3.64 14.87 13.12
C GLN A 12 3.39 13.79 12.06
N VAL A 13 3.55 12.51 12.41
CA VAL A 13 3.27 11.39 11.51
C VAL A 13 1.76 11.29 11.30
N SER A 14 1.32 11.33 10.04
CA SER A 14 -0.11 11.29 9.67
C SER A 14 -0.48 10.10 8.80
N TRP A 15 0.49 9.33 8.31
CA TRP A 15 0.26 8.18 7.44
C TRP A 15 1.34 7.10 7.56
N VAL A 16 1.00 5.90 7.10
CA VAL A 16 1.85 4.70 7.15
C VAL A 16 1.58 3.79 5.94
N TYR A 17 2.56 2.96 5.58
CA TYR A 17 2.41 1.89 4.61
C TYR A 17 3.21 0.67 5.08
N ASN A 18 2.94 -0.51 4.52
CA ASN A 18 3.53 -1.78 4.95
C ASN A 18 3.94 -2.68 3.77
N TRP A 19 4.19 -2.09 2.59
CA TRP A 19 4.46 -2.78 1.31
C TRP A 19 3.36 -3.74 0.83
N ASP A 20 2.21 -3.72 1.49
CA ASP A 20 1.08 -4.59 1.21
C ASP A 20 -0.14 -3.73 0.81
N SER A 21 -1.06 -4.35 0.10
CA SER A 21 -2.37 -3.76 -0.18
C SER A 21 -3.30 -3.82 1.04
N VAL A 22 -3.03 -4.73 1.97
CA VAL A 22 -3.88 -4.97 3.14
C VAL A 22 -3.41 -4.18 4.35
N HIS A 23 -4.37 -3.54 5.02
CA HIS A 23 -4.20 -3.01 6.36
C HIS A 23 -4.08 -4.19 7.36
N LYS A 24 -2.94 -4.34 8.01
CA LYS A 24 -2.70 -5.42 8.98
C LYS A 24 -2.94 -4.95 10.41
N ASP A 25 -3.30 -5.89 11.28
CA ASP A 25 -3.41 -5.67 12.72
C ASP A 25 -2.09 -5.08 13.27
N GLY A 26 -2.21 -4.03 14.08
CA GLY A 26 -1.06 -3.32 14.67
C GLY A 26 -0.72 -1.97 14.05
N ILE A 27 -1.42 -1.54 12.99
CA ILE A 27 -1.37 -0.13 12.55
C ILE A 27 -2.06 0.74 13.61
N PRO A 28 -1.38 1.78 14.16
CA PRO A 28 -1.96 2.66 15.16
C PRO A 28 -3.23 3.36 14.66
N ARG A 29 -4.25 3.45 15.52
CA ARG A 29 -5.46 4.23 15.23
C ARG A 29 -5.09 5.70 15.02
N GLY A 30 -5.71 6.33 14.03
CA GLY A 30 -5.50 7.75 13.70
C GLY A 30 -4.42 8.02 12.64
N LEU A 31 -3.69 6.99 12.19
CA LEU A 31 -2.82 7.11 11.01
C LEU A 31 -3.57 6.64 9.75
N MET A 32 -3.38 7.38 8.66
CA MET A 32 -3.88 7.00 7.34
C MET A 32 -2.99 5.89 6.75
N HIS A 33 -3.54 4.70 6.49
CA HIS A 33 -2.79 3.65 5.77
C HIS A 33 -2.84 3.91 4.26
N MET A 34 -1.67 3.81 3.63
CA MET A 34 -1.47 3.92 2.18
C MET A 34 -1.22 2.52 1.60
N PRO A 35 -2.19 1.92 0.89
CA PRO A 35 -2.00 0.60 0.30
C PRO A 35 -0.96 0.64 -0.82
N VAL A 36 -0.20 -0.45 -0.94
CA VAL A 36 0.84 -0.60 -1.96
C VAL A 36 0.49 -1.72 -2.92
N LEU A 37 0.40 -1.40 -4.20
CA LEU A 37 0.44 -2.39 -5.26
C LEU A 37 1.91 -2.75 -5.54
N TRP A 38 2.41 -3.78 -4.85
CA TRP A 38 3.84 -4.10 -4.87
C TRP A 38 4.36 -4.47 -6.27
N ARG A 39 3.58 -5.21 -7.07
CA ARG A 39 3.87 -5.58 -8.46
C ARG A 39 2.61 -5.90 -9.25
N ALA A 40 2.69 -5.93 -10.58
CA ALA A 40 1.58 -6.28 -11.48
C ALA A 40 1.33 -7.80 -11.59
N ARG A 41 1.11 -8.50 -10.48
CA ARG A 41 0.66 -9.90 -10.51
C ARG A 41 -0.86 -9.96 -10.55
N LEU A 42 -1.40 -10.93 -11.29
CA LEU A 42 -2.85 -11.18 -11.42
C LEU A 42 -3.57 -11.15 -10.05
N GLU A 43 -3.04 -11.86 -9.05
CA GLU A 43 -3.56 -11.89 -7.68
C GLU A 43 -3.67 -10.50 -7.03
N LEU A 44 -2.70 -9.62 -7.30
CA LEU A 44 -2.66 -8.25 -6.79
C LEU A 44 -3.40 -7.25 -7.69
N THR A 45 -3.87 -7.65 -8.87
CA THR A 45 -4.59 -6.77 -9.81
C THR A 45 -6.05 -7.18 -10.02
N THR A 46 -6.47 -8.34 -9.53
CA THR A 46 -7.86 -8.83 -9.63
C THR A 46 -8.49 -8.99 -8.26
N ASN A 47 -9.66 -8.38 -8.07
CA ASN A 47 -10.56 -8.47 -6.91
C ASN A 47 -9.94 -8.22 -5.53
N GLU A 48 -8.82 -8.80 -5.12
CA GLU A 48 -8.24 -8.62 -3.79
C GLU A 48 -7.70 -7.19 -3.60
N TYR A 49 -6.89 -6.65 -4.51
CA TYR A 49 -6.48 -5.24 -4.44
C TYR A 49 -7.66 -4.30 -4.56
N VAL A 50 -8.61 -4.56 -5.48
CA VAL A 50 -9.81 -3.73 -5.63
C VAL A 50 -10.68 -3.81 -4.38
N ASN A 51 -10.86 -4.99 -3.78
CA ASN A 51 -11.66 -5.20 -2.57
C ASN A 51 -10.96 -4.70 -1.31
N ASN A 52 -9.63 -4.67 -1.26
CA ASN A 52 -8.86 -4.12 -0.14
C ASN A 52 -8.75 -2.60 -0.25
N SER A 53 -8.52 -2.08 -1.47
CA SER A 53 -8.52 -0.63 -1.77
C SER A 53 -9.91 0.00 -1.63
N ASN A 54 -10.94 -0.73 -2.07
CA ASN A 54 -12.36 -0.37 -1.94
C ASN A 54 -13.03 -1.05 -0.75
N SER A 55 -12.28 -1.62 0.20
CA SER A 55 -12.89 -2.07 1.46
C SER A 55 -13.44 -0.79 2.08
N GLN A 56 -14.76 -0.64 1.97
CA GLN A 56 -15.48 0.58 2.28
C GLN A 56 -15.16 1.07 3.70
N ASP A 57 -14.78 0.15 4.59
CA ASP A 57 -14.34 0.44 5.94
C ASP A 57 -13.04 1.27 6.01
N HIS A 58 -12.12 1.18 5.05
CA HIS A 58 -10.88 1.98 5.04
C HIS A 58 -11.03 3.30 4.29
N THR A 59 -11.65 3.30 3.11
CA THR A 59 -11.82 4.54 2.33
C THR A 59 -12.80 5.52 3.00
N ILE A 60 -13.84 5.01 3.68
CA ILE A 60 -14.87 5.84 4.32
C ILE A 60 -14.49 6.20 5.77
N ALA A 61 -13.80 5.34 6.52
CA ALA A 61 -13.44 5.65 7.92
C ALA A 61 -12.13 6.43 8.08
N THR A 62 -11.16 6.34 7.15
CA THR A 62 -9.87 7.06 7.25
C THR A 62 -9.62 8.09 6.15
N GLY A 63 -10.49 8.20 5.14
CA GLY A 63 -10.32 9.14 4.04
C GLY A 63 -9.08 8.88 3.17
N SER A 64 -8.54 7.65 3.18
CA SER A 64 -7.37 7.30 2.36
C SER A 64 -7.70 7.40 0.86
N MET A 65 -7.29 8.49 0.22
CA MET A 65 -7.47 8.74 -1.22
C MET A 65 -6.21 8.44 -2.06
N LYS A 66 -5.20 7.76 -1.50
CA LYS A 66 -3.88 7.63 -2.12
C LYS A 66 -3.34 6.21 -2.01
N PHE A 67 -2.66 5.76 -3.07
CA PHE A 67 -2.09 4.42 -3.22
C PHE A 67 -0.67 4.54 -3.81
N PHE A 68 0.17 3.55 -3.56
CA PHE A 68 1.50 3.45 -4.17
C PHE A 68 1.56 2.32 -5.22
N SER A 69 2.35 2.55 -6.25
CA SER A 69 2.74 1.56 -7.27
C SER A 69 4.16 1.87 -7.75
N PHE A 70 4.88 0.98 -8.40
CA PHE A 70 5.14 -0.40 -7.95
C PHE A 70 6.44 -0.36 -7.12
N ASN A 71 6.70 -1.35 -6.27
CA ASN A 71 7.87 -1.27 -5.40
C ASN A 71 9.16 -1.62 -6.13
N GLU A 72 10.02 -0.63 -6.35
CA GLU A 72 11.34 -0.79 -6.99
C GLU A 72 11.26 -1.60 -8.30
N PRO A 73 10.52 -1.11 -9.32
CA PRO A 73 10.38 -1.80 -10.60
C PRO A 73 11.73 -2.06 -11.28
N ASN A 74 12.71 -1.19 -11.06
CA ASN A 74 14.05 -1.28 -11.61
C ASN A 74 14.97 -2.33 -10.96
N PHE A 75 14.54 -3.04 -9.91
CA PHE A 75 15.37 -4.02 -9.21
C PHE A 75 14.91 -5.47 -9.47
N PHE A 76 15.79 -6.27 -10.08
CA PHE A 76 15.43 -7.55 -10.71
C PHE A 76 15.68 -8.81 -9.86
N LEU A 77 16.16 -8.67 -8.62
CA LEU A 77 16.53 -9.81 -7.79
C LEU A 77 15.40 -10.29 -6.88
N ASN A 78 14.60 -9.38 -6.32
CA ASN A 78 13.49 -9.74 -5.41
C ASN A 78 12.45 -8.62 -5.20
N GLN A 79 12.37 -7.63 -6.08
CA GLN A 79 11.41 -6.51 -5.96
C GLN A 79 10.36 -6.58 -7.06
N ALA A 80 9.68 -5.49 -7.44
CA ALA A 80 8.66 -5.57 -8.48
C ALA A 80 9.21 -6.13 -9.81
N CYS A 81 10.48 -5.84 -10.13
CA CYS A 81 11.20 -6.45 -11.25
C CYS A 81 10.43 -6.29 -12.58
N MET A 82 10.17 -5.03 -12.95
CA MET A 82 9.36 -4.65 -14.11
C MET A 82 10.17 -3.74 -15.03
N SER A 83 10.11 -4.01 -16.34
CA SER A 83 10.58 -3.04 -17.32
C SER A 83 9.70 -1.77 -17.25
N PRO A 84 10.21 -0.60 -17.68
CA PRO A 84 9.40 0.62 -17.72
C PRO A 84 8.08 0.45 -18.50
N GLN A 85 8.11 -0.25 -19.65
CA GLN A 85 6.90 -0.49 -20.45
C GLN A 85 5.89 -1.38 -19.72
N ALA A 86 6.36 -2.46 -19.07
CA ALA A 86 5.48 -3.33 -18.29
C ALA A 86 4.83 -2.59 -17.12
N ALA A 87 5.55 -1.66 -16.48
CA ALA A 87 5.00 -0.82 -15.41
C ALA A 87 3.92 0.14 -15.94
N VAL A 88 4.14 0.78 -17.09
CA VAL A 88 3.14 1.64 -17.73
C VAL A 88 1.88 0.86 -18.10
N ASP A 89 2.04 -0.31 -18.73
CA ASP A 89 0.92 -1.12 -19.18
C ASP A 89 0.09 -1.65 -18.01
N ALA A 90 0.74 -1.94 -16.88
CA ALA A 90 0.07 -2.35 -15.66
C ALA A 90 -0.61 -1.20 -14.91
N TYR A 91 0.03 -0.02 -14.83
CA TYR A 91 -0.54 1.15 -14.12
C TYR A 91 -1.81 1.69 -14.79
N ARG A 92 -1.96 1.49 -16.11
CA ARG A 92 -3.13 1.92 -16.89
C ARG A 92 -4.35 1.01 -16.72
N LYS A 93 -4.17 -0.19 -16.20
CA LYS A 93 -5.25 -1.17 -15.99
C LYS A 93 -5.92 -0.93 -14.65
#